data_AF-A0A1F8N6J2-F1
#
_entry.id   AF-A0A1F8N6J2-F1
#
_cell.length_a   1.000
_cell.length_b   1.000
_cell.length_c   1.000
_cell.angle_alpha   90.00
_cell.angle_beta   90.00
_cell.angle_gamma   90.00
#
_symmetry.space_group_name_H-M   'P 1'
#
loop_
_entity.id
_entity.type
_entity.pdbx_description
1 polymer ?
#
loop_
_entity_poly.entity_id
_entity_poly.type
_entity_poly.pdbx_seq_one_letter_code
_entity_poly.pdbx_strand_id
1 'polypeptide(L)'
;MPKSTGLLVSLEASGYTGASEYRMTELEEGWSVEKIKRMGASAVKFLIYYRPDLMELANKLMELVETVGQECQKYDIPLVIEPLSYPLGGETKNPAQFAAAKEQLVPKTTQHITALPVDLLKSEFPGDLSYNQDKAKLIDICQKLDKASPVPWVVLSAGVSFDVFCQQVEIACRGGASGFLAGRAIWQEAMNIDDPKERAKMLKTLGVERLKKLTEIAAKHAVPWYQKLGLAHDQLAQTTEGWYQQY
;
A
#
# COMPACT_ATOMS: atom_id res chain seq x y z
N MET A 1 9.91 1.85 -19.74
CA MET A 1 8.56 1.97 -19.15
C MET A 1 7.67 2.74 -20.14
N PRO A 2 6.35 2.45 -20.22
CA PRO A 2 5.42 3.28 -21.00
C PRO A 2 5.41 4.72 -20.50
N LYS A 3 5.23 5.70 -21.41
CA LYS A 3 5.26 7.14 -21.07
C LYS A 3 4.21 7.55 -20.03
N SER A 4 3.08 6.86 -20.00
CA SER A 4 1.94 7.13 -19.12
C SER A 4 1.94 6.32 -17.82
N THR A 5 3.09 5.75 -17.43
CA THR A 5 3.20 4.86 -16.27
C THR A 5 4.32 5.34 -15.35
N GLY A 6 3.97 5.72 -14.12
CA GLY A 6 4.93 6.05 -13.07
C GLY A 6 5.69 4.82 -12.56
N LEU A 7 6.81 5.06 -11.90
CA LEU A 7 7.68 4.02 -11.33
C LEU A 7 7.80 4.21 -9.81
N LEU A 8 7.36 3.22 -9.03
CA LEU A 8 7.62 3.15 -7.59
C LEU A 8 8.79 2.19 -7.37
N VAL A 9 9.73 2.56 -6.50
CA VAL A 9 10.90 1.71 -6.18
C VAL A 9 10.97 1.47 -4.68
N SER A 10 11.11 0.20 -4.30
CA SER A 10 11.29 -0.21 -2.90
C SER A 10 12.61 0.32 -2.33
N LEU A 11 12.56 0.74 -1.08
CA LEU A 11 13.73 1.15 -0.28
C LEU A 11 14.14 0.09 0.74
N GLU A 12 13.20 -0.71 1.21
CA GLU A 12 13.45 -1.77 2.19
C GLU A 12 14.23 -2.94 1.60
N ALA A 13 15.04 -3.59 2.45
CA ALA A 13 15.57 -4.91 2.18
C ALA A 13 14.44 -5.95 2.18
N SER A 14 14.61 -7.04 1.42
CA SER A 14 13.61 -8.11 1.39
C SER A 14 13.56 -8.89 2.71
N GLY A 15 12.36 -8.98 3.29
CA GLY A 15 12.13 -9.74 4.53
C GLY A 15 12.26 -8.86 5.78
N TYR A 16 12.68 -9.47 6.88
CA TYR A 16 12.90 -8.78 8.15
C TYR A 16 14.05 -9.43 8.92
N THR A 17 14.66 -8.67 9.82
CA THR A 17 15.61 -9.18 10.81
C THR A 17 14.94 -9.37 12.16
N GLY A 18 15.56 -10.18 13.03
CA GLY A 18 15.01 -10.54 14.34
C GLY A 18 14.12 -11.79 14.35
N ALA A 19 13.46 -12.03 15.48
CA ALA A 19 12.58 -13.18 15.67
C ALA A 19 11.26 -13.02 14.89
N SER A 20 10.51 -14.11 14.69
CA SER A 20 9.23 -14.08 13.96
C SER A 20 8.20 -13.11 14.53
N GLU A 21 8.28 -12.82 15.82
CA GLU A 21 7.43 -11.87 16.54
C GLU A 21 8.04 -10.46 16.65
N TYR A 22 9.32 -10.30 16.33
CA TYR A 22 10.05 -9.03 16.35
C TYR A 22 10.64 -8.76 14.97
N ARG A 23 9.79 -8.30 14.04
CA ARG A 23 10.14 -8.15 12.63
C ARG A 23 10.69 -6.75 12.35
N MET A 24 11.98 -6.56 12.56
CA MET A 24 12.63 -5.30 12.22
C MET A 24 12.81 -5.19 10.70
N THR A 25 12.46 -4.04 10.15
CA THR A 25 12.68 -3.73 8.73
C THR A 25 14.00 -2.96 8.61
N GLU A 26 14.81 -3.32 7.62
CA GLU A 26 16.06 -2.65 7.30
C GLU A 26 16.01 -2.05 5.90
N LEU A 27 16.85 -1.05 5.64
CA LEU A 27 17.00 -0.45 4.32
C LEU A 27 17.93 -1.33 3.47
N GLU A 28 17.68 -1.41 2.16
CA GLU A 28 18.53 -2.17 1.25
C GLU A 28 19.95 -1.56 1.18
N GLU A 29 20.97 -2.40 1.35
CA GLU A 29 22.36 -1.93 1.40
C GLU A 29 22.77 -1.25 0.09
N GLY A 30 23.40 -0.09 0.21
CA GLY A 30 23.80 0.68 -0.98
C GLY A 30 22.63 1.33 -1.70
N TRP A 31 21.40 1.27 -1.18
CA TRP A 31 20.23 1.95 -1.73
C TRP A 31 19.82 3.15 -0.87
N SER A 32 19.26 4.20 -1.49
CA SER A 32 18.85 5.42 -0.78
C SER A 32 17.76 6.17 -1.55
N VAL A 33 17.03 7.05 -0.86
CA VAL A 33 16.03 7.94 -1.47
C VAL A 33 16.64 8.76 -2.61
N GLU A 34 17.86 9.27 -2.41
CA GLU A 34 18.61 9.99 -3.45
C GLU A 34 18.80 9.16 -4.72
N LYS A 35 19.25 7.90 -4.57
CA LYS A 35 19.49 6.99 -5.69
C LYS A 35 18.18 6.65 -6.40
N ILE A 36 17.09 6.45 -5.64
CA ILE A 36 15.74 6.23 -6.18
C ILE A 36 15.27 7.44 -7.00
N LYS A 37 15.46 8.67 -6.51
CA LYS A 37 15.13 9.89 -7.28
C LYS A 37 15.99 9.99 -8.54
N ARG A 38 17.31 9.82 -8.42
CA ARG A 38 18.27 9.92 -9.54
C ARG A 38 18.02 8.90 -10.66
N MET A 39 17.50 7.71 -10.34
CA MET A 39 17.14 6.72 -11.37
C MET A 39 15.81 7.03 -12.10
N GLY A 40 15.10 8.09 -11.70
CA GLY A 40 13.86 8.53 -12.34
C GLY A 40 12.59 7.88 -11.77
N ALA A 41 12.61 7.41 -10.51
CA ALA A 41 11.39 6.96 -9.86
C ALA A 41 10.42 8.12 -9.63
N SER A 42 9.13 7.81 -9.71
CA SER A 42 8.03 8.73 -9.40
C SER A 42 7.74 8.80 -7.90
N ALA A 43 8.08 7.76 -7.14
CA ALA A 43 7.92 7.71 -5.69
C ALA A 43 8.82 6.65 -5.06
N VAL A 44 9.19 6.88 -3.80
CA VAL A 44 9.80 5.87 -2.94
C VAL A 44 8.70 5.01 -2.34
N LYS A 45 8.89 3.70 -2.34
CA LYS A 45 8.04 2.78 -1.59
C LYS A 45 8.83 2.21 -0.43
N PHE A 46 8.20 2.10 0.73
CA PHE A 46 8.82 1.54 1.93
C PHE A 46 7.83 0.60 2.63
N LEU A 47 8.23 -0.63 2.94
CA LEU A 47 7.39 -1.58 3.70
C LEU A 47 7.91 -1.76 5.10
N ILE A 48 7.01 -1.82 6.08
CA ILE A 48 7.33 -2.18 7.45
C ILE A 48 6.43 -3.32 7.95
N TYR A 49 6.95 -4.23 8.75
CA TYR A 49 6.12 -5.18 9.50
C TYR A 49 5.74 -4.55 10.84
N TYR A 50 4.46 -4.23 11.03
CA TYR A 50 4.05 -3.36 12.13
C TYR A 50 3.00 -4.00 13.03
N ARG A 51 3.25 -3.91 14.34
CA ARG A 51 2.34 -4.31 15.41
C ARG A 51 2.24 -3.19 16.45
N PRO A 52 1.12 -2.44 16.52
CA PRO A 52 0.98 -1.30 17.45
C PRO A 52 1.01 -1.71 18.93
N ASP A 53 0.84 -3.01 19.21
CA ASP A 53 0.89 -3.65 20.51
C ASP A 53 2.30 -4.12 20.92
N LEU A 54 3.30 -4.03 20.03
CA LEU A 54 4.72 -4.23 20.35
C LEU A 54 5.44 -2.88 20.47
N MET A 55 5.14 -2.13 21.54
CA MET A 55 5.48 -0.71 21.67
C MET A 55 6.95 -0.38 21.38
N GLU A 56 7.89 -1.20 21.87
CA GLU A 56 9.32 -0.95 21.64
C GLU A 56 9.69 -1.03 20.14
N LEU A 57 9.25 -2.09 19.45
CA LEU A 57 9.51 -2.25 18.01
C LEU A 57 8.71 -1.23 17.19
N ALA A 58 7.46 -0.97 17.58
CA ALA A 58 6.61 0.01 16.93
C ALA A 58 7.24 1.40 16.92
N ASN A 59 7.85 1.83 18.04
CA ASN A 59 8.55 3.11 18.14
C ASN A 59 9.77 3.16 17.21
N LYS A 60 10.62 2.11 17.21
CA LYS A 60 11.79 2.03 16.31
C LYS A 60 11.40 2.12 14.83
N LEU A 61 10.33 1.42 14.44
CA LEU A 61 9.83 1.47 13.07
C LEU A 61 9.23 2.83 12.71
N MET A 62 8.56 3.50 13.65
CA MET A 62 8.05 4.85 13.42
C MET A 62 9.18 5.87 13.25
N GLU A 63 10.23 5.80 14.07
CA GLU A 63 11.44 6.63 13.91
C GLU A 63 12.10 6.41 12.54
N LEU A 64 12.14 5.16 12.09
CA LEU A 64 12.67 4.81 10.76
C LEU A 64 11.79 5.39 9.63
N VAL A 65 10.46 5.27 9.74
CA VAL A 65 9.52 5.88 8.77
C VAL A 65 9.65 7.40 8.75
N GLU A 66 9.77 8.05 9.90
CA GLU A 66 9.98 9.49 9.99
C GLU A 66 11.28 9.92 9.30
N THR A 67 12.37 9.19 9.55
CA THR A 67 13.67 9.43 8.89
C THR A 67 13.57 9.30 7.37
N VAL A 68 12.92 8.25 6.87
CA VAL A 68 12.71 8.04 5.42
C VAL A 68 11.80 9.14 4.83
N GLY A 69 10.76 9.55 5.56
CA GLY A 69 9.86 10.63 5.16
C GLY A 69 10.58 11.96 5.02
N GLN A 70 11.44 12.31 5.98
CA GLN A 70 12.26 13.53 5.92
C GLN A 70 13.24 13.50 4.74
N GLU A 71 13.87 12.36 4.44
CA GLU A 71 14.71 12.23 3.23
C GLU A 71 13.87 12.33 1.94
N CYS A 72 12.66 11.78 1.90
CA CYS A 72 11.75 11.92 0.76
C CYS A 72 11.37 13.39 0.51
N GLN A 73 11.06 14.15 1.57
CA GLN A 73 10.82 15.59 1.49
C GLN A 73 12.05 16.35 0.95
N LYS A 74 13.25 16.03 1.48
CA LYS A 74 14.51 16.64 1.04
C LYS A 74 14.81 16.44 -0.45
N TYR A 75 14.46 15.29 -1.02
CA TYR A 75 14.65 14.99 -2.45
C TYR A 75 13.41 15.25 -3.31
N ASP A 76 12.38 15.88 -2.74
CA ASP A 76 11.11 16.19 -3.40
C ASP A 76 10.54 14.96 -4.14
N ILE A 77 10.34 13.87 -3.41
CA ILE A 77 9.79 12.63 -3.95
C ILE A 77 8.76 12.04 -3.00
N PRO A 78 7.57 11.64 -3.48
CA PRO A 78 6.55 11.08 -2.60
C PRO A 78 6.99 9.77 -1.93
N LEU A 79 6.58 9.57 -0.68
CA LEU A 79 6.72 8.34 0.07
C LEU A 79 5.40 7.55 0.11
N VAL A 80 5.45 6.33 -0.44
CA VAL A 80 4.40 5.32 -0.35
C VAL A 80 4.75 4.32 0.75
N ILE A 81 4.04 4.39 1.88
CA ILE A 81 4.27 3.51 3.03
C ILE A 81 3.36 2.27 2.98
N GLU A 82 3.94 1.09 3.19
CA GLU A 82 3.24 -0.22 3.18
C GLU A 82 3.44 -0.92 4.54
N PRO A 83 2.60 -0.63 5.55
CA PRO A 83 2.63 -1.40 6.78
C PRO A 83 1.90 -2.74 6.62
N LEU A 84 2.51 -3.82 7.10
CA LEU A 84 1.94 -5.16 7.14
C LEU A 84 1.84 -5.67 8.57
N SER A 85 0.62 -6.03 8.98
CA SER A 85 0.36 -6.78 10.21
C SER A 85 0.81 -8.24 10.07
N TYR A 86 1.10 -8.88 11.20
CA TYR A 86 1.49 -10.28 11.26
C TYR A 86 1.02 -10.89 12.59
N PRO A 87 0.71 -12.20 12.64
CA PRO A 87 0.18 -12.81 13.86
C PRO A 87 1.23 -12.91 14.97
N LEU A 88 0.77 -12.80 16.22
CA LEU A 88 1.59 -12.97 17.44
C LEU A 88 1.01 -14.10 18.32
N GLY A 89 1.89 -14.87 18.97
CA GLY A 89 1.52 -15.86 19.96
C GLY A 89 0.44 -16.84 19.49
N GLY A 90 -0.72 -16.81 20.16
CA GLY A 90 -1.86 -17.66 19.86
C GLY A 90 -2.46 -17.45 18.47
N GLU A 91 -2.34 -16.25 17.90
CA GLU A 91 -2.85 -15.92 16.56
C GLU A 91 -2.14 -16.73 15.47
N THR A 92 -0.87 -17.09 15.68
CA THR A 92 -0.05 -17.85 14.72
C THR A 92 -0.65 -19.23 14.42
N LYS A 93 -1.34 -19.83 15.39
CA LYS A 93 -2.00 -21.12 15.26
C LYS A 93 -3.51 -20.99 15.01
N ASN A 94 -4.03 -19.76 14.97
CA ASN A 94 -5.45 -19.48 14.83
C ASN A 94 -5.69 -18.35 13.81
N PRO A 95 -5.74 -18.68 12.51
CA PRO A 95 -5.96 -17.69 11.46
C PRO A 95 -7.27 -16.91 11.61
N ALA A 96 -8.33 -17.52 12.18
CA ALA A 96 -9.59 -16.83 12.44
C ALA A 96 -9.42 -15.72 13.50
N GLN A 97 -8.61 -15.98 14.53
CA GLN A 97 -8.27 -14.97 15.53
C GLN A 97 -7.47 -13.81 14.92
N PHE A 98 -6.47 -14.11 14.08
CA PHE A 98 -5.71 -13.06 13.40
C PHE A 98 -6.60 -12.25 12.44
N ALA A 99 -7.46 -12.91 11.67
CA ALA A 99 -8.41 -12.26 10.78
C ALA A 99 -9.34 -11.29 11.53
N ALA A 100 -9.85 -11.68 12.70
CA ALA A 100 -10.64 -10.80 13.55
C ALA A 100 -9.81 -9.64 14.11
N ALA A 101 -8.55 -9.87 14.48
CA ALA A 101 -7.64 -8.83 14.96
C ALA A 101 -7.34 -7.78 13.88
N LYS A 102 -7.25 -8.16 12.60
CA LYS A 102 -6.98 -7.22 11.48
C LYS A 102 -8.01 -6.09 11.39
N GLU A 103 -9.26 -6.34 11.75
CA GLU A 103 -10.32 -5.31 11.75
C GLU A 103 -9.98 -4.13 12.69
N GLN A 104 -9.14 -4.35 13.71
CA GLN A 104 -8.67 -3.33 14.64
C GLN A 104 -7.22 -2.92 14.42
N LEU A 105 -6.34 -3.87 14.08
CA LEU A 105 -4.92 -3.62 13.86
C LEU A 105 -4.72 -2.65 12.69
N VAL A 106 -5.37 -2.89 11.54
CA VAL A 106 -5.14 -2.10 10.33
C VAL A 106 -5.53 -0.62 10.54
N PRO A 107 -6.73 -0.26 11.03
CA PRO A 107 -7.05 1.15 11.31
C PRO A 107 -6.12 1.81 12.35
N LYS A 108 -5.70 1.08 13.39
CA LYS A 108 -4.77 1.62 14.40
C LYS A 108 -3.38 1.86 13.81
N THR A 109 -2.89 0.94 12.98
CA THR A 109 -1.64 1.10 12.23
C THR A 109 -1.72 2.29 11.29
N THR A 110 -2.82 2.47 10.56
CA THR A 110 -3.06 3.65 9.74
C THR A 110 -2.91 4.93 10.55
N GLN A 111 -3.59 5.04 11.70
CA GLN A 111 -3.51 6.22 12.56
C GLN A 111 -2.08 6.58 12.98
N HIS A 112 -1.28 5.58 13.36
CA HIS A 112 0.10 5.80 13.80
C HIS A 112 1.02 6.21 12.64
N ILE A 113 0.96 5.46 11.54
CA ILE A 113 1.94 5.59 10.45
C ILE A 113 1.67 6.80 9.57
N THR A 114 0.40 7.13 9.37
CA THR A 114 0.03 8.25 8.50
C THR A 114 0.07 9.62 9.21
N ALA A 115 0.37 9.65 10.51
CA ALA A 115 0.73 10.87 11.23
C ALA A 115 2.18 11.32 10.97
N LEU A 116 2.99 10.46 10.34
CA LEU A 116 4.37 10.74 9.94
C LEU A 116 4.43 11.37 8.54
N PRO A 117 5.59 11.88 8.08
CA PRO A 117 5.73 12.48 6.75
C PRO A 117 5.70 11.43 5.63
N VAL A 118 4.49 10.95 5.33
CA VAL A 118 4.17 10.01 4.25
C VAL A 118 3.17 10.67 3.29
N ASP A 119 3.12 10.24 2.03
CA ASP A 119 2.25 10.87 1.02
C ASP A 119 1.10 9.95 0.57
N LEU A 120 1.30 8.64 0.65
CA LEU A 120 0.32 7.64 0.26
C LEU A 120 0.43 6.39 1.13
N LEU A 121 -0.69 5.95 1.70
CA LEU A 121 -0.76 4.68 2.42
C LEU A 121 -1.11 3.53 1.45
N LYS A 122 -0.24 2.53 1.34
CA LYS A 122 -0.57 1.23 0.74
C LYS A 122 -1.00 0.29 1.87
N SER A 123 -2.31 0.19 2.08
CA SER A 123 -2.89 -0.54 3.21
C SER A 123 -3.28 -1.97 2.86
N GLU A 124 -3.16 -2.86 3.83
CA GLU A 124 -3.90 -4.12 3.85
C GLU A 124 -5.42 -3.87 3.81
N PHE A 125 -6.16 -4.85 3.29
CA PHE A 125 -7.61 -4.90 3.50
C PHE A 125 -7.87 -5.17 5.00
N PRO A 126 -8.71 -4.36 5.69
CA PRO A 126 -8.90 -4.43 7.14
C PRO A 126 -9.89 -5.54 7.54
N GLY A 127 -9.62 -6.77 7.08
CA GLY A 127 -10.41 -7.96 7.33
C GLY A 127 -9.95 -9.14 6.47
N ASP A 128 -10.71 -10.23 6.51
CA ASP A 128 -10.50 -11.42 5.69
C ASP A 128 -11.85 -11.98 5.24
N LEU A 129 -12.07 -12.03 3.93
CA LEU A 129 -13.34 -12.47 3.33
C LEU A 129 -13.61 -13.98 3.52
N SER A 130 -12.62 -14.74 3.99
CA SER A 130 -12.78 -16.15 4.38
C SER A 130 -13.48 -16.29 5.72
N TYR A 131 -13.42 -15.27 6.58
CA TYR A 131 -13.95 -15.28 7.95
C TYR A 131 -15.07 -14.28 8.19
N ASN A 132 -15.11 -13.19 7.43
CA ASN A 132 -16.16 -12.18 7.51
C ASN A 132 -16.62 -11.79 6.10
N GLN A 133 -17.87 -12.09 5.77
CA GLN A 133 -18.49 -11.75 4.48
C GLN A 133 -19.51 -10.61 4.59
N ASP A 134 -19.65 -9.99 5.77
CA ASP A 134 -20.52 -8.83 5.97
C ASP A 134 -19.89 -7.60 5.31
N LYS A 135 -20.29 -7.35 4.07
CA LYS A 135 -19.79 -6.23 3.27
C LYS A 135 -20.09 -4.88 3.92
N ALA A 136 -21.24 -4.70 4.56
CA ALA A 136 -21.60 -3.43 5.18
C ALA A 136 -20.64 -3.13 6.34
N LYS A 137 -20.42 -4.12 7.20
CA LYS A 137 -19.44 -4.01 8.30
C LYS A 137 -18.02 -3.73 7.78
N LEU A 138 -17.59 -4.39 6.71
CA LEU A 138 -16.26 -4.18 6.14
C LEU A 138 -16.10 -2.80 5.48
N ILE A 139 -17.15 -2.27 4.85
CA ILE A 139 -17.17 -0.88 4.37
C ILE A 139 -17.03 0.08 5.55
N ASP A 140 -17.78 -0.11 6.64
CA ASP A 140 -17.69 0.73 7.84
C ASP A 140 -16.27 0.73 8.45
N ILE A 141 -15.59 -0.42 8.44
CA ILE A 141 -14.19 -0.51 8.90
C ILE A 141 -13.27 0.26 7.94
N CYS A 142 -13.45 0.13 6.62
CA CYS A 142 -12.70 0.91 5.64
C CYS A 142 -12.92 2.43 5.80
N GLN A 143 -14.14 2.86 6.15
CA GLN A 143 -14.43 4.27 6.45
C GLN A 143 -13.73 4.76 7.73
N LYS A 144 -13.60 3.90 8.75
CA LYS A 144 -12.82 4.23 9.95
C LYS A 144 -11.33 4.35 9.63
N LEU A 145 -10.81 3.45 8.79
CA LEU A 145 -9.44 3.53 8.28
C LEU A 145 -9.23 4.83 7.50
N ASP A 146 -10.13 5.15 6.57
CA ASP A 146 -10.06 6.39 5.80
C ASP A 146 -10.04 7.60 6.73
N LYS A 147 -10.98 7.70 7.69
CA LYS A 147 -11.03 8.79 8.66
C LYS A 147 -9.75 8.92 9.50
N ALA A 148 -9.06 7.82 9.78
CA ALA A 148 -7.82 7.81 10.56
C ALA A 148 -6.59 8.29 9.76
N SER A 149 -6.65 8.24 8.42
CA SER A 149 -5.56 8.66 7.55
C SER A 149 -5.72 10.12 7.12
N PRO A 150 -4.74 11.01 7.33
CA PRO A 150 -4.73 12.35 6.71
C PRO A 150 -4.30 12.32 5.24
N VAL A 151 -3.74 11.21 4.75
CA VAL A 151 -3.28 11.02 3.36
C VAL A 151 -4.19 10.05 2.60
N PRO A 152 -4.21 10.09 1.26
CA PRO A 152 -4.92 9.09 0.47
C PRO A 152 -4.38 7.68 0.74
N TRP A 153 -5.19 6.67 0.46
CA TRP A 153 -4.78 5.28 0.61
C TRP A 153 -5.26 4.39 -0.52
N VAL A 154 -4.53 3.30 -0.76
CA VAL A 154 -4.85 2.26 -1.74
C VAL A 154 -4.76 0.88 -1.10
N VAL A 155 -5.59 -0.05 -1.55
CA VAL A 155 -5.60 -1.42 -1.01
C VAL A 155 -4.58 -2.31 -1.73
N LEU A 156 -3.85 -3.13 -0.97
CA LEU A 156 -2.94 -4.16 -1.48
C LEU A 156 -3.59 -5.54 -1.51
N SER A 157 -3.10 -6.43 -2.39
CA SER A 157 -3.74 -7.72 -2.63
C SER A 157 -3.35 -8.86 -1.69
N ALA A 158 -2.24 -8.73 -0.95
CA ALA A 158 -1.73 -9.72 0.02
C ALA A 158 -1.54 -11.18 -0.47
N GLY A 159 -1.77 -11.48 -1.76
CA GLY A 159 -1.71 -12.84 -2.31
C GLY A 159 -3.05 -13.58 -2.33
N VAL A 160 -4.17 -12.91 -2.04
CA VAL A 160 -5.50 -13.50 -2.26
C VAL A 160 -5.76 -13.78 -3.75
N SER A 161 -6.76 -14.61 -4.05
CA SER A 161 -7.17 -14.85 -5.43
C SER A 161 -7.69 -13.58 -6.10
N PHE A 162 -7.69 -13.57 -7.43
CA PHE A 162 -8.16 -12.43 -8.21
C PHE A 162 -9.62 -12.03 -7.87
N ASP A 163 -10.51 -13.01 -7.75
CA ASP A 163 -11.93 -12.76 -7.46
C ASP A 163 -12.16 -12.21 -6.04
N VAL A 164 -11.41 -12.70 -5.06
CA VAL A 164 -11.41 -12.16 -3.70
C VAL A 164 -10.87 -10.73 -3.71
N PHE A 165 -9.80 -10.47 -4.46
CA PHE A 165 -9.24 -9.14 -4.55
C PHE A 165 -10.18 -8.13 -5.22
N CYS A 166 -10.93 -8.54 -6.26
CA CYS A 166 -11.96 -7.68 -6.86
C CYS A 166 -12.99 -7.21 -5.82
N GLN A 167 -13.42 -8.11 -4.93
CA GLN A 167 -14.33 -7.75 -3.84
C GLN A 167 -13.68 -6.82 -2.82
N GLN A 168 -12.41 -7.06 -2.47
CA GLN A 168 -11.67 -6.17 -1.56
C GLN A 168 -11.49 -4.77 -2.15
N VAL A 169 -11.19 -4.64 -3.44
CA VAL A 169 -11.08 -3.33 -4.11
C VAL A 169 -12.43 -2.60 -4.10
N GLU A 170 -13.53 -3.29 -4.43
CA GLU A 170 -14.85 -2.66 -4.37
C GLU A 170 -15.18 -2.14 -2.96
N ILE A 171 -15.01 -2.99 -1.93
CA ILE A 171 -15.30 -2.64 -0.53
C ILE A 171 -14.40 -1.49 -0.07
N ALA A 172 -13.10 -1.56 -0.31
CA ALA A 172 -12.13 -0.54 0.08
C ALA A 172 -12.43 0.81 -0.58
N CYS A 173 -12.72 0.81 -1.88
CA CYS A 173 -13.04 2.03 -2.62
C CYS A 173 -14.34 2.68 -2.10
N ARG A 174 -15.40 1.89 -1.88
CA ARG A 174 -16.65 2.36 -1.24
C ARG A 174 -16.42 2.90 0.18
N GLY A 175 -15.37 2.42 0.85
CA GLY A 175 -14.94 2.89 2.16
C GLY A 175 -13.99 4.09 2.15
N GLY A 176 -13.63 4.64 0.98
CA GLY A 176 -12.80 5.84 0.86
C GLY A 176 -11.44 5.65 0.18
N ALA A 177 -11.05 4.42 -0.18
CA ALA A 177 -9.78 4.20 -0.87
C ALA A 177 -9.74 4.91 -2.23
N SER A 178 -8.56 5.38 -2.61
CA SER A 178 -8.28 6.01 -3.90
C SER A 178 -7.87 5.03 -5.00
N GLY A 179 -7.98 3.72 -4.74
CA GLY A 179 -7.70 2.67 -5.71
C GLY A 179 -6.96 1.49 -5.08
N PHE A 180 -6.06 0.88 -5.86
CA PHE A 180 -5.34 -0.33 -5.46
C PHE A 180 -3.88 -0.29 -5.90
N LEU A 181 -3.04 -1.04 -5.19
CA LEU A 181 -1.67 -1.35 -5.60
C LEU A 181 -1.43 -2.85 -5.43
N ALA A 182 -1.53 -3.59 -6.53
CA ALA A 182 -1.59 -5.03 -6.53
C ALA A 182 -0.52 -5.67 -7.40
N GLY A 183 -0.10 -6.87 -7.01
CA GLY A 183 0.83 -7.70 -7.78
C GLY A 183 0.30 -9.11 -7.92
N ARG A 184 0.49 -9.92 -6.87
CA ARG A 184 0.17 -11.35 -6.85
C ARG A 184 -1.23 -11.71 -7.37
N ALA A 185 -2.27 -11.00 -6.97
CA ALA A 185 -3.63 -11.28 -7.45
C ALA A 185 -3.81 -11.13 -8.98
N ILE A 186 -2.91 -10.39 -9.65
CA ILE A 186 -2.94 -10.18 -11.10
C ILE A 186 -2.15 -11.27 -11.83
N TRP A 187 -0.95 -11.61 -11.36
CA TRP A 187 0.03 -12.36 -12.16
C TRP A 187 0.71 -13.55 -11.46
N GLN A 188 0.37 -13.90 -10.22
CA GLN A 188 1.11 -14.96 -9.49
C GLN A 188 1.10 -16.31 -10.20
N GLU A 189 0.01 -16.68 -10.88
CA GLU A 189 -0.08 -17.97 -11.58
C GLU A 189 0.88 -18.04 -12.76
N ALA A 190 1.28 -16.89 -13.33
CA ALA A 190 2.29 -16.85 -14.39
C ALA A 190 3.66 -17.30 -13.90
N MET A 191 3.94 -17.20 -12.59
CA MET A 191 5.21 -17.65 -12.02
C MET A 191 5.33 -19.18 -11.97
N ASN A 192 4.21 -19.91 -12.12
CA ASN A 192 4.18 -21.37 -12.19
C ASN A 192 4.26 -21.89 -13.64
N ILE A 193 4.38 -21.00 -14.64
CA ILE A 193 4.47 -21.38 -16.06
C ILE A 193 5.95 -21.39 -16.47
N ASP A 194 6.53 -22.56 -16.68
CA ASP A 194 7.95 -22.69 -17.03
C ASP A 194 8.27 -22.13 -18.42
N ASP A 195 7.41 -22.38 -19.41
CA ASP A 195 7.61 -21.90 -20.78
C ASP A 195 7.48 -20.36 -20.87
N PRO A 196 8.53 -19.62 -21.28
CA PRO A 196 8.49 -18.16 -21.32
C PRO A 196 7.45 -17.60 -22.31
N LYS A 197 7.11 -18.32 -23.38
CA LYS A 197 6.14 -17.84 -24.38
C LYS A 197 4.72 -17.96 -23.83
N GLU A 198 4.38 -19.08 -23.20
CA GLU A 198 3.08 -19.26 -22.54
C GLU A 198 2.95 -18.33 -21.33
N ARG A 199 4.02 -18.10 -20.57
CA ARG A 199 4.06 -17.10 -19.49
C ARG A 199 3.77 -15.70 -20.04
N ALA A 200 4.46 -15.29 -21.09
CA ALA A 200 4.25 -13.98 -21.72
C ALA A 200 2.84 -13.85 -22.31
N LYS A 201 2.29 -14.93 -22.88
CA LYS A 201 0.92 -14.98 -23.39
C LYS A 201 -0.11 -14.77 -22.29
N MET A 202 -0.01 -15.49 -21.17
CA MET A 202 -0.88 -15.32 -20.01
C MET A 202 -0.85 -13.87 -19.48
N LEU A 203 0.34 -13.28 -19.34
CA LEU A 203 0.50 -11.90 -18.90
C LEU A 203 -0.14 -10.89 -19.86
N LYS A 204 -0.02 -11.12 -21.18
CA LYS A 204 -0.60 -10.26 -22.23
C LYS A 204 -2.10 -10.45 -22.43
N THR A 205 -2.67 -11.56 -21.96
CA THR A 205 -4.12 -11.82 -22.03
C THR A 205 -4.77 -11.65 -20.67
N LEU A 206 -4.69 -12.67 -19.81
CA LEU A 206 -5.33 -12.72 -18.51
C LEU A 206 -4.83 -11.61 -17.58
N GLY A 207 -3.53 -11.32 -17.58
CA GLY A 207 -2.97 -10.21 -16.78
C GLY A 207 -3.57 -8.85 -17.17
N VAL A 208 -3.73 -8.60 -18.48
CA VAL A 208 -4.35 -7.37 -19.01
C VAL A 208 -5.84 -7.31 -18.68
N GLU A 209 -6.57 -8.42 -18.84
CA GLU A 209 -7.99 -8.52 -18.48
C GLU A 209 -8.22 -8.20 -16.99
N ARG A 210 -7.41 -8.81 -16.12
CA ARG A 210 -7.46 -8.60 -14.67
C ARG A 210 -7.19 -7.15 -14.29
N LEU A 211 -6.16 -6.53 -14.88
CA LEU A 211 -5.86 -5.13 -14.62
C LEU A 211 -7.00 -4.21 -15.06
N LYS A 212 -7.55 -4.42 -16.28
CA LYS A 212 -8.72 -3.66 -16.77
C LYS A 212 -9.90 -3.77 -15.82
N LYS A 213 -10.22 -4.98 -15.36
CA LYS A 213 -11.33 -5.22 -14.45
C LYS A 213 -11.16 -4.49 -13.11
N LEU A 214 -9.96 -4.53 -12.52
CA LEU A 214 -9.67 -3.79 -11.29
C LEU A 214 -9.75 -2.27 -11.52
N THR A 215 -9.26 -1.78 -12.66
CA THR A 215 -9.38 -0.37 -13.05
C THR A 215 -10.84 0.06 -13.20
N GLU A 216 -11.71 -0.77 -13.79
CA GLU A 216 -13.15 -0.49 -13.89
C GLU A 216 -13.82 -0.40 -12.51
N ILE A 217 -13.48 -1.31 -11.59
CA ILE A 217 -14.01 -1.28 -10.22
C ILE A 217 -13.56 0.00 -9.51
N ALA A 218 -12.27 0.34 -9.59
CA ALA A 218 -11.72 1.54 -8.98
C ALA A 218 -12.32 2.81 -9.62
N ALA A 219 -12.43 2.90 -10.95
CA ALA A 219 -13.03 4.04 -11.62
C ALA A 219 -14.48 4.29 -11.22
N LYS A 220 -15.22 3.24 -10.86
CA LYS A 220 -16.62 3.33 -10.42
C LYS A 220 -16.77 3.73 -8.95
N HIS A 221 -15.84 3.34 -8.09
CA HIS A 221 -16.04 3.38 -6.63
C HIS A 221 -14.99 4.16 -5.85
N ALA A 222 -13.80 4.38 -6.39
CA ALA A 222 -12.70 5.01 -5.67
C ALA A 222 -12.92 6.52 -5.50
N VAL A 223 -12.34 7.05 -4.43
CA VAL A 223 -12.33 8.49 -4.17
C VAL A 223 -11.07 9.10 -4.80
N PRO A 224 -11.17 10.13 -5.66
CA PRO A 224 -9.98 10.78 -6.20
C PRO A 224 -9.04 11.27 -5.09
N TRP A 225 -7.76 10.92 -5.17
CA TRP A 225 -6.78 11.11 -4.09
C TRP A 225 -6.72 12.55 -3.56
N TYR A 226 -6.91 13.53 -4.43
CA TYR A 226 -6.82 14.95 -4.11
C TYR A 226 -7.97 15.46 -3.22
N GLN A 227 -9.13 14.79 -3.24
CA GLN A 227 -10.22 15.13 -2.34
C GLN A 227 -9.82 14.89 -0.88
N LYS A 228 -8.93 13.93 -0.63
CA LYS A 228 -8.41 13.66 0.70
C LYS A 228 -7.63 14.84 1.27
N LEU A 229 -6.97 15.60 0.40
CA LEU A 229 -6.21 16.80 0.73
C LEU A 229 -7.09 18.07 0.72
N GLY A 230 -8.40 17.94 0.56
CA GLY A 230 -9.32 19.08 0.45
C GLY A 230 -9.16 19.88 -0.85
N LEU A 231 -8.52 19.30 -1.86
CA LEU A 231 -8.30 19.94 -3.15
C LEU A 231 -9.41 19.59 -4.15
N ALA A 232 -9.65 20.49 -5.08
CA ALA A 232 -10.45 20.28 -6.29
C ALA A 232 -9.54 19.98 -7.49
N HIS A 233 -10.12 19.43 -8.55
CA HIS A 233 -9.36 18.98 -9.72
C HIS A 233 -8.63 20.12 -10.44
N ASP A 234 -9.24 21.31 -10.50
CA ASP A 234 -8.71 22.53 -11.09
C ASP A 234 -7.60 23.19 -10.25
N GLN A 235 -7.41 22.73 -9.01
CA GLN A 235 -6.32 23.14 -8.12
C GLN A 235 -5.08 22.24 -8.27
N LEU A 236 -5.16 21.15 -9.05
CA LEU A 236 -4.04 20.25 -9.28
C LEU A 236 -3.05 20.88 -10.26
N ALA A 237 -1.99 21.48 -9.69
CA ALA A 237 -0.81 22.00 -10.37
C ALA A 237 -1.11 22.94 -11.54
N GLN A 238 -1.35 24.22 -11.23
CA GLN A 238 -1.03 25.31 -12.15
C GLN A 238 0.44 25.66 -11.95
N THR A 239 1.31 25.26 -12.89
CA THR A 239 2.69 25.75 -12.88
C THR A 239 2.68 27.17 -13.43
N THR A 240 3.04 28.14 -12.60
CA THR A 240 3.15 29.53 -13.03
C THR A 240 4.47 29.75 -13.75
N GLU A 241 4.50 30.70 -14.69
CA GLU A 241 5.75 31.13 -15.30
C GLU A 241 6.71 31.62 -14.20
N GLY A 242 7.97 31.17 -14.25
CA GLY A 242 8.97 31.52 -13.25
C GLY A 242 8.94 30.70 -11.95
N TRP A 243 8.12 29.64 -11.83
CA TRP A 243 8.03 28.80 -10.62
C TRP A 243 9.40 28.36 -10.05
N TYR A 244 10.36 28.06 -10.93
CA TYR A 244 11.70 27.60 -10.56
C TYR A 244 12.57 28.64 -9.82
N GLN A 245 12.14 29.91 -9.79
CA GLN A 245 12.85 30.96 -9.06
C GLN A 245 12.44 31.03 -7.58
N GLN A 246 11.27 30.46 -7.25
CA GLN A 246 10.68 30.48 -5.91
C GLN A 246 10.64 29.08 -5.27
N TYR A 247 11.02 28.05 -6.04
CA TYR A 247 11.06 26.66 -5.63
C TYR A 247 12.38 26.32 -4.92
#